data_AF-A0A7J8MH50-F1
#
_entry.id   AF-A0A7J8MH50-F1
#
_cell.length_a   1.000
_cell.length_b   1.000
_cell.length_c   1.000
_cell.angle_alpha   90.00
_cell.angle_beta   90.00
_cell.angle_gamma   90.00
#
_symmetry.space_group_name_H-M   'P 1'
#
loop_
_entity.id
_entity.type
_entity.pdbx_description
1 polymer ?
#
loop_
_entity_poly.entity_id
_entity_poly.type
_entity_poly.pdbx_seq_one_letter_code
_entity_poly.pdbx_strand_id
1 'polypeptide(L)'
;FCFYQAIDAIDNGINQFDTDKPPKYVNNTHISSRVGRLNLDWTDPDQSPEKENEAFQRAMALAGSEFLESVRFHARSWLPARSIVRGCIAERFDIDPSGEIMVLKRFCPWKLHLFELEAELKVEPLIKYVLYEDERGKQWRVQAVAASPDSFESRKPLPAQWRGLRDDELSKETRISGCVFVHMSGFIGGNQTYEGALLMARAALKM
;
A
#
# COMPACT_ATOMS: atom_id res chain seq x y z
N PHE A 1 5.68 13.12 -1.58
CA PHE A 1 6.80 12.46 -2.28
C PHE A 1 7.87 12.09 -1.26
N CYS A 2 7.89 10.83 -0.80
CA CYS A 2 8.71 10.42 0.36
C CYS A 2 10.08 9.83 -0.02
N PHE A 3 10.37 9.60 -1.31
CA PHE A 3 11.63 8.97 -1.75
C PHE A 3 12.87 9.78 -1.37
N TYR A 4 12.84 11.09 -1.62
CA TYR A 4 13.98 11.97 -1.34
C TYR A 4 14.09 12.38 0.12
N GLN A 5 12.97 12.46 0.82
CA GLN A 5 12.94 12.96 2.19
C GLN A 5 13.84 12.14 3.12
N ALA A 6 13.81 10.81 3.00
CA ALA A 6 14.65 9.94 3.82
C ALA A 6 16.14 10.04 3.46
N ILE A 7 16.46 10.24 2.17
CA ILE A 7 17.84 10.40 1.71
C ILE A 7 18.42 11.71 2.24
N ASP A 8 17.69 12.81 2.04
CA ASP A 8 18.07 14.14 2.50
C ASP A 8 18.17 14.21 4.03
N ALA A 9 17.23 13.61 4.76
CA ALA A 9 17.28 13.55 6.21
C ALA A 9 18.54 12.81 6.72
N ILE A 10 18.88 11.66 6.14
CA ILE A 10 20.07 10.89 6.54
C ILE A 10 21.35 11.68 6.22
N ASP A 11 21.42 12.30 5.04
CA ASP A 11 22.58 13.10 4.61
C ASP A 11 22.82 14.30 5.53
N ASN A 12 21.73 14.92 6.01
CA ASN A 12 21.77 16.05 6.94
C ASN A 12 21.81 15.63 8.43
N GLY A 13 21.97 14.33 8.74
CA GLY A 13 22.08 13.85 10.13
C GLY A 13 20.80 13.98 10.96
N ILE A 14 19.63 14.01 10.31
CA ILE A 14 18.33 14.11 10.97
C ILE A 14 17.89 12.71 11.45
N ASN A 15 17.56 12.60 12.74
CA ASN A 15 17.04 11.37 13.31
C ASN A 15 15.66 11.01 12.72
N GLN A 16 15.43 9.73 12.44
CA GLN A 16 14.16 9.23 11.92
C GLN A 16 13.01 9.33 12.95
N PHE A 17 13.34 9.34 14.24
CA PHE A 17 12.41 9.39 15.36
C PHE A 17 13.08 10.09 16.56
N ASP A 18 12.28 10.57 17.51
CA ASP A 18 12.77 11.17 18.74
C ASP A 18 13.61 10.17 19.54
N THR A 19 14.78 10.60 20.00
CA THR A 19 15.78 9.72 20.62
C THR A 19 15.55 9.47 22.11
N ASP A 20 14.44 9.98 22.66
CA ASP A 20 14.10 9.83 24.09
C ASP A 20 13.77 8.39 24.49
N LYS A 21 13.51 7.51 23.49
CA LYS A 21 13.23 6.07 23.67
C LYS A 21 13.90 5.26 22.55
N PRO A 22 14.27 3.99 22.82
CA PRO A 22 14.78 3.11 21.78
C PRO A 22 13.70 2.85 20.72
N PRO A 23 14.07 2.71 19.43
CA PRO A 23 13.12 2.38 18.38
C PRO A 23 12.53 0.98 18.60
N LYS A 24 11.28 0.79 18.16
CA LYS A 24 10.64 -0.53 18.15
C LYS A 24 11.36 -1.52 17.23
N TYR A 25 11.96 -1.02 16.16
CA TYR A 25 12.79 -1.79 15.23
C TYR A 25 13.74 -0.84 14.49
N VAL A 26 14.87 -1.36 14.02
CA VAL A 26 15.83 -0.64 13.18
C VAL A 26 15.76 -1.21 11.76
N ASN A 27 15.58 -0.36 10.76
CA ASN A 27 15.64 -0.76 9.35
C ASN A 27 16.97 -0.31 8.74
N ASN A 28 17.85 -1.26 8.43
CA ASN A 28 19.15 -1.02 7.80
C ASN A 28 19.18 -1.39 6.30
N THR A 29 18.01 -1.44 5.66
CA THR A 29 17.87 -1.83 4.23
C THR A 29 17.64 -0.66 3.29
N HIS A 30 17.71 0.58 3.79
CA HIS A 30 17.60 1.81 2.99
C HIS A 30 18.78 1.98 2.02
N ILE A 31 18.60 2.86 1.02
CA ILE A 31 19.57 3.12 -0.04
C ILE A 31 20.95 3.48 0.50
N SER A 32 21.07 4.36 1.50
CA SER A 32 22.36 4.73 2.08
C SER A 32 23.09 3.54 2.71
N SER A 33 22.36 2.66 3.41
CA SER A 33 22.92 1.40 3.94
C SER A 33 23.37 0.47 2.81
N ARG A 34 22.60 0.34 1.73
CA ARG A 34 22.95 -0.53 0.60
C ARG A 34 24.12 0.00 -0.22
N VAL A 35 24.21 1.32 -0.39
CA VAL A 35 25.38 2.00 -0.96
C VAL A 35 26.60 1.77 -0.07
N GLY A 36 26.46 1.95 1.25
CA GLY A 36 27.57 1.72 2.19
C GLY A 36 28.12 0.29 2.17
N ARG A 37 27.29 -0.73 1.89
CA ARG A 37 27.74 -2.12 1.71
C ARG A 37 28.61 -2.36 0.48
N LEU A 38 28.68 -1.40 -0.45
CA LEU A 38 29.53 -1.48 -1.63
C LEU A 38 30.92 -0.90 -1.39
N ASN A 39 31.14 -0.20 -0.27
CA ASN A 39 32.47 0.23 0.15
C ASN A 39 33.39 -0.97 0.31
N LEU A 40 34.70 -0.73 0.17
CA LEU A 40 35.71 -1.76 0.41
C LEU A 40 35.60 -2.24 1.85
N ASP A 41 35.67 -3.56 2.02
CA ASP A 41 35.76 -4.14 3.35
C ASP A 41 37.11 -3.76 3.95
N TRP A 42 37.14 -3.43 5.24
CA TRP A 42 38.39 -3.08 5.93
C TRP A 42 39.42 -4.22 5.94
N THR A 43 38.96 -5.46 5.72
CA THR A 43 39.79 -6.66 5.58
C THR A 43 40.25 -6.93 4.15
N ASP A 44 39.76 -6.20 3.15
CA ASP A 44 40.19 -6.37 1.77
C ASP A 44 41.67 -5.97 1.65
N PRO A 45 42.57 -6.87 1.21
CA PRO A 45 43.98 -6.54 1.05
C PRO A 45 44.22 -5.48 -0.03
N ASP A 46 43.27 -5.27 -0.95
CA ASP A 46 43.34 -4.27 -2.01
C ASP A 46 42.47 -3.06 -1.68
N GLN A 47 43.10 -2.04 -1.08
CA GLN A 47 42.51 -0.73 -0.79
C GLN A 47 42.90 0.32 -1.84
N SER A 48 43.16 -0.09 -3.08
CA SER A 48 43.62 0.83 -4.13
C SER A 48 42.52 1.81 -4.59
N PRO A 49 42.90 3.01 -5.08
CA PRO A 49 41.95 3.95 -5.69
C PRO A 49 41.19 3.34 -6.87
N GLU A 50 41.80 2.42 -7.61
CA GLU A 50 41.16 1.68 -8.70
C GLU A 50 40.01 0.82 -8.18
N LYS A 51 40.26 0.06 -7.09
CA LYS A 51 39.24 -0.77 -6.43
C LYS A 51 38.12 0.06 -5.82
N GLU A 52 38.46 1.18 -5.21
CA GLU A 52 37.51 2.15 -4.68
C GLU A 52 36.62 2.72 -5.80
N ASN A 53 37.21 3.08 -6.94
CA ASN A 53 36.45 3.58 -8.08
C ASN A 53 35.52 2.50 -8.68
N GLU A 54 35.94 1.22 -8.74
CA GLU A 54 35.05 0.12 -9.12
C GLU A 54 33.84 -0.01 -8.16
N ALA A 55 34.07 0.10 -6.85
CA ALA A 55 33.02 0.13 -5.84
C ALA A 55 32.08 1.32 -6.04
N PHE A 56 32.64 2.51 -6.29
CA PHE A 56 31.87 3.73 -6.56
C PHE A 56 30.98 3.58 -7.81
N GLN A 57 31.49 3.01 -8.91
CA GLN A 57 30.69 2.77 -10.12
C GLN A 57 29.49 1.83 -9.84
N ARG A 58 29.69 0.79 -9.00
CA ARG A 58 28.58 -0.08 -8.56
C ARG A 58 27.56 0.67 -7.71
N ALA A 59 28.01 1.55 -6.82
CA ALA A 59 27.14 2.38 -6.00
C ALA A 59 26.32 3.37 -6.85
N MET A 60 26.94 3.99 -7.86
CA MET A 60 26.25 4.85 -8.82
C MET A 60 25.17 4.09 -9.60
N ALA A 61 25.48 2.88 -10.08
CA ALA A 61 24.52 2.05 -10.80
C ALA A 61 23.32 1.66 -9.91
N LEU A 62 23.59 1.30 -8.65
CA LEU A 62 22.55 1.00 -7.66
C LEU A 62 21.65 2.21 -7.39
N ALA A 63 22.23 3.35 -7.01
CA ALA A 63 21.45 4.54 -6.68
C ALA A 63 20.71 5.11 -7.91
N GLY A 64 21.37 5.11 -9.07
CA GLY A 64 20.80 5.56 -10.33
C GLY A 64 19.62 4.71 -10.78
N SER A 65 19.70 3.38 -10.63
CA SER A 65 18.59 2.48 -10.98
C SER A 65 17.38 2.69 -10.06
N GLU A 66 17.57 2.78 -8.74
CA GLU A 66 16.49 3.06 -7.80
C GLU A 66 15.81 4.40 -8.08
N PHE A 67 16.59 5.44 -8.36
CA PHE A 67 16.05 6.74 -8.73
C PHE A 67 15.19 6.67 -10.00
N LEU A 68 15.74 6.07 -11.07
CA LEU A 68 15.03 5.96 -12.35
C LEU A 68 13.76 5.12 -12.23
N GLU A 69 13.79 4.04 -11.45
CA GLU A 69 12.61 3.22 -11.16
C GLU A 69 11.54 4.02 -10.40
N SER A 70 11.94 4.79 -9.39
CA SER A 70 11.04 5.67 -8.64
C SER A 70 10.39 6.70 -9.57
N VAL A 71 11.16 7.40 -10.41
CA VAL A 71 10.61 8.38 -11.37
C VAL A 71 9.66 7.71 -12.35
N ARG A 72 10.05 6.56 -12.92
CA ARG A 72 9.21 5.81 -13.86
C ARG A 72 7.90 5.36 -13.20
N PHE A 73 7.95 4.85 -11.97
CA PHE A 73 6.76 4.47 -11.22
C PHE A 73 5.83 5.67 -11.02
N HIS A 74 6.35 6.81 -10.57
CA HIS A 74 5.52 7.98 -10.32
C HIS A 74 4.92 8.53 -11.61
N ALA A 75 5.71 8.67 -12.67
CA ALA A 75 5.26 9.23 -13.94
C ALA A 75 4.29 8.32 -14.71
N ARG A 76 4.55 6.99 -14.70
CA ARG A 76 3.82 6.04 -15.57
C ARG A 76 2.74 5.24 -14.84
N SER A 77 2.79 5.14 -13.52
CA SER A 77 1.85 4.33 -12.73
C SER A 77 1.07 5.17 -11.72
N TRP A 78 1.77 5.85 -10.80
CA TRP A 78 1.10 6.56 -9.71
C TRP A 78 0.33 7.79 -10.19
N LEU A 79 0.95 8.69 -10.97
CA LEU A 79 0.29 9.94 -11.40
C LEU A 79 -0.96 9.69 -12.27
N PRO A 80 -0.93 8.79 -13.27
CA PRO A 80 -2.13 8.45 -14.04
C PRO A 80 -3.25 7.80 -13.22
N ALA A 81 -2.93 7.16 -12.09
CA ALA A 81 -3.94 6.55 -11.22
C ALA A 81 -4.89 7.59 -10.61
N ARG A 82 -4.47 8.85 -10.44
CA ARG A 82 -5.29 9.91 -9.83
C ARG A 82 -6.63 10.10 -10.55
N SER A 83 -6.62 10.14 -11.88
CA SER A 83 -7.85 10.33 -12.66
C SER A 83 -8.78 9.14 -12.58
N ILE A 84 -8.24 7.92 -12.50
CA ILE A 84 -9.02 6.68 -12.31
C ILE A 84 -9.71 6.73 -10.94
N VAL A 85 -8.96 7.00 -9.87
CA VAL A 85 -9.51 7.08 -8.51
C VAL A 85 -10.58 8.16 -8.41
N ARG A 86 -10.35 9.34 -9.00
CA ARG A 86 -11.36 10.42 -9.06
C ARG A 86 -12.64 9.96 -9.74
N GLY A 87 -12.54 9.25 -10.86
CA GLY A 87 -13.71 8.68 -11.56
C GLY A 87 -14.45 7.67 -10.68
N CYS A 88 -13.73 6.73 -10.07
CA CYS A 88 -14.33 5.73 -9.18
C CYS A 88 -15.01 6.34 -7.94
N ILE A 89 -14.48 7.43 -7.38
CA ILE A 89 -15.14 8.18 -6.32
C ILE A 89 -16.45 8.79 -6.82
N ALA A 90 -16.48 9.35 -8.04
CA ALA A 90 -17.70 9.95 -8.58
C ALA A 90 -18.81 8.91 -8.81
N GLU A 91 -18.45 7.71 -9.29
CA GLU A 91 -19.37 6.60 -9.59
C GLU A 91 -19.83 5.82 -8.35
N ARG A 92 -19.30 6.11 -7.15
CA ARG A 92 -19.52 5.29 -5.94
C ARG A 92 -21.00 5.11 -5.57
N PHE A 93 -21.85 6.10 -5.84
CA PHE A 93 -23.28 6.02 -5.57
C PHE A 93 -24.03 5.09 -6.53
N ASP A 94 -23.51 4.89 -7.75
CA ASP A 94 -24.06 3.93 -8.70
C ASP A 94 -23.72 2.49 -8.29
N ILE A 95 -22.60 2.31 -7.59
CA ILE A 95 -22.16 1.03 -7.01
C ILE A 95 -22.97 0.68 -5.77
N ASP A 96 -23.03 1.60 -4.81
CA ASP A 96 -23.74 1.43 -3.56
C ASP A 96 -24.35 2.74 -3.08
N PRO A 97 -25.66 2.78 -2.78
CA PRO A 97 -26.33 4.00 -2.34
C PRO A 97 -25.76 4.64 -1.07
N SER A 98 -25.00 3.90 -0.25
CA SER A 98 -24.31 4.50 0.91
C SER A 98 -23.25 5.52 0.50
N GLY A 99 -22.65 5.36 -0.69
CA GLY A 99 -21.48 6.12 -1.10
C GLY A 99 -20.19 5.77 -0.34
N GLU A 100 -20.20 4.75 0.51
CA GLU A 100 -19.06 4.34 1.36
C GLU A 100 -18.24 3.19 0.73
N ILE A 101 -18.68 2.71 -0.44
CA ILE A 101 -18.04 1.63 -1.21
C ILE A 101 -17.69 2.16 -2.59
N MET A 102 -16.44 2.01 -3.02
CA MET A 102 -16.04 2.28 -4.39
C MET A 102 -15.46 1.03 -5.05
N VAL A 103 -15.54 0.97 -6.38
CA VAL A 103 -14.99 -0.12 -7.19
C VAL A 103 -13.92 0.44 -8.12
N LEU A 104 -12.73 -0.13 -8.05
CA LEU A 104 -11.69 0.10 -9.05
C LEU A 104 -11.92 -0.87 -10.21
N LYS A 105 -12.39 -0.33 -11.34
CA LYS A 105 -12.54 -1.08 -12.60
C LYS A 105 -11.23 -1.67 -13.11
N ARG A 106 -10.11 -1.06 -12.72
CA ARG A 106 -8.75 -1.53 -12.97
C ARG A 106 -7.91 -1.26 -11.75
N PHE A 107 -7.17 -2.25 -11.28
CA PHE A 107 -6.28 -2.05 -10.15
C PHE A 107 -5.21 -1.00 -10.48
N CYS A 108 -5.03 -0.04 -9.58
CA CYS A 108 -4.02 1.01 -9.67
C CYS A 108 -3.58 1.45 -8.26
N PRO A 109 -2.45 2.16 -8.11
CA PRO A 109 -2.09 2.78 -6.84
C PRO A 109 -3.17 3.78 -6.43
N TRP A 110 -4.01 3.43 -5.45
CA TRP A 110 -5.21 4.22 -5.11
C TRP A 110 -5.15 4.90 -3.73
N LYS A 111 -4.44 4.31 -2.77
CA LYS A 111 -4.55 4.67 -1.34
C LYS A 111 -4.30 6.15 -1.08
N LEU A 112 -3.12 6.66 -1.44
CA LEU A 112 -2.77 8.07 -1.21
C LEU A 112 -3.68 9.02 -1.99
N HIS A 113 -3.99 8.70 -3.25
CA HIS A 113 -4.93 9.49 -4.07
C HIS A 113 -6.31 9.57 -3.44
N LEU A 114 -6.81 8.49 -2.85
CA LEU A 114 -8.10 8.49 -2.18
C LEU A 114 -8.12 9.52 -1.05
N PHE A 115 -7.12 9.51 -0.15
CA PHE A 115 -7.06 10.48 0.94
C PHE A 115 -6.96 11.93 0.45
N GLU A 116 -6.11 12.19 -0.55
CA GLU A 116 -5.97 13.54 -1.12
C GLU A 116 -7.25 14.01 -1.81
N LEU A 117 -7.92 13.12 -2.56
CA LEU A 117 -9.14 13.44 -3.28
C LEU A 117 -10.35 13.56 -2.36
N GLU A 118 -10.45 12.78 -1.29
CA GLU A 118 -11.51 12.93 -0.29
C GLU A 118 -11.43 14.32 0.38
N ALA A 119 -10.22 14.77 0.71
CA ALA A 119 -10.00 16.12 1.24
C ALA A 119 -10.29 17.22 0.19
N GLU A 120 -9.77 17.08 -1.04
CA GLU A 120 -9.96 18.04 -2.13
C GLU A 120 -11.45 18.21 -2.50
N LEU A 121 -12.16 17.08 -2.65
CA LEU A 121 -13.55 17.03 -3.11
C LEU A 121 -14.56 17.10 -1.97
N LYS A 122 -14.11 17.16 -0.71
CA LYS A 122 -14.95 17.14 0.49
C LYS A 122 -15.94 15.97 0.48
N VAL A 123 -15.41 14.78 0.21
CA VAL A 123 -16.21 13.56 0.08
C VAL A 123 -16.87 13.24 1.41
N GLU A 124 -18.19 13.19 1.42
CA GLU A 124 -18.99 12.65 2.52
C GLU A 124 -20.13 11.77 1.96
N PRO A 125 -20.45 10.62 2.59
CA PRO A 125 -19.65 9.98 3.63
C PRO A 125 -18.29 9.48 3.08
N LEU A 126 -17.30 9.36 3.96
CA LEU A 126 -15.98 8.81 3.62
C LEU A 126 -16.06 7.36 3.15
N ILE A 127 -15.19 7.00 2.21
CA ILE A 127 -15.15 5.64 1.67
C ILE A 127 -14.52 4.70 2.70
N LYS A 128 -15.19 3.58 2.98
CA LYS A 128 -14.76 2.55 3.94
C LYS A 128 -14.19 1.32 3.25
N TYR A 129 -14.70 0.98 2.06
CA TYR A 129 -14.26 -0.21 1.32
C TYR A 129 -13.95 0.10 -0.14
N VAL A 130 -12.85 -0.46 -0.63
CA VAL A 130 -12.45 -0.44 -2.03
C VAL A 130 -12.47 -1.87 -2.57
N LEU A 131 -13.25 -2.08 -3.62
CA LEU A 131 -13.39 -3.35 -4.33
C LEU A 131 -12.53 -3.33 -5.59
N TYR A 132 -11.84 -4.43 -5.89
CA TYR A 132 -11.09 -4.59 -7.12
C TYR A 132 -10.83 -6.05 -7.45
N GLU A 133 -10.70 -6.37 -8.73
CA GLU A 133 -10.32 -7.70 -9.17
C GLU A 133 -8.80 -7.90 -9.00
N ASP A 134 -8.42 -9.05 -8.46
CA ASP A 134 -7.09 -9.61 -8.54
C ASP A 134 -6.96 -10.33 -9.89
N GLU A 135 -6.42 -9.63 -10.90
CA GLU A 135 -6.29 -10.11 -12.28
C GLU A 135 -5.60 -11.48 -12.39
N ARG A 136 -4.72 -11.84 -11.44
CA ARG A 136 -4.01 -13.12 -11.44
C ARG A 136 -4.88 -14.25 -10.91
N GLY A 137 -5.63 -13.96 -9.84
CA GLY A 137 -6.48 -14.94 -9.16
C GLY A 137 -7.87 -15.08 -9.75
N LYS A 138 -8.31 -14.14 -10.61
CA LYS A 138 -9.71 -13.99 -11.04
C LYS A 138 -10.67 -13.99 -9.84
N GLN A 139 -10.24 -13.30 -8.78
CA GLN A 139 -10.96 -13.17 -7.52
C GLN A 139 -11.10 -11.69 -7.20
N TRP A 140 -12.12 -11.35 -6.44
CA TRP A 140 -12.38 -9.99 -5.99
C TRP A 140 -11.86 -9.77 -4.58
N ARG A 141 -11.24 -8.60 -4.37
CA ARG A 141 -10.78 -8.14 -3.07
C ARG A 141 -11.75 -7.13 -2.49
N VAL A 142 -11.95 -7.22 -1.19
CA VAL A 142 -12.62 -6.21 -0.37
C VAL A 142 -11.57 -5.64 0.57
N GLN A 143 -11.07 -4.44 0.28
CA GLN A 143 -10.04 -3.81 1.10
C GLN A 143 -10.63 -2.67 1.92
N ALA A 144 -10.45 -2.72 3.24
CA ALA A 144 -10.84 -1.64 4.13
C ALA A 144 -9.85 -0.48 4.02
N VAL A 145 -10.38 0.74 3.92
CA VAL A 145 -9.56 1.96 3.86
C VAL A 145 -8.96 2.23 5.23
N ALA A 146 -7.68 2.61 5.27
CA ALA A 146 -6.99 2.97 6.52
C ALA A 146 -7.59 4.24 7.15
N ALA A 147 -7.47 4.40 8.46
CA ALA A 147 -7.90 5.60 9.18
C ALA A 147 -7.09 6.84 8.76
N SER A 148 -5.81 6.65 8.45
CA SER A 148 -4.91 7.66 7.88
C SER A 148 -3.90 6.99 6.93
N PRO A 149 -3.18 7.74 6.07
CA PRO A 149 -2.22 7.18 5.11
C PRO A 149 -1.16 6.26 5.74
N ASP A 150 -0.75 6.56 6.98
CA ASP A 150 0.33 5.87 7.69
C ASP A 150 -0.17 4.89 8.77
N SER A 151 -1.50 4.72 8.90
CA SER A 151 -2.10 3.85 9.91
C SER A 151 -2.33 2.43 9.40
N PHE A 152 -2.10 1.45 10.28
CA PHE A 152 -2.52 0.06 10.08
C PHE A 152 -3.98 -0.19 10.47
N GLU A 153 -4.60 0.77 11.18
CA GLU A 153 -6.00 0.69 11.57
C GLU A 153 -6.90 1.09 10.40
N SER A 154 -7.95 0.31 10.15
CA SER A 154 -8.94 0.62 9.12
C SER A 154 -10.05 1.50 9.67
N ARG A 155 -10.62 2.40 8.84
CA ARG A 155 -11.83 3.20 9.16
C ARG A 155 -12.97 2.29 9.63
N LYS A 156 -13.12 1.17 8.93
CA LYS A 156 -14.02 0.09 9.29
C LYS A 156 -13.44 -1.26 8.86
N PRO A 157 -12.69 -1.96 9.74
CA PRO A 157 -12.17 -3.27 9.40
C PRO A 157 -13.33 -4.24 9.15
N LEU A 158 -13.09 -5.30 8.37
CA LEU A 158 -14.06 -6.37 8.19
C LEU A 158 -14.45 -6.98 9.56
N PRO A 159 -15.70 -7.46 9.71
CA PRO A 159 -16.26 -7.96 10.97
C PRO A 159 -15.34 -8.93 11.70
N ALA A 160 -15.22 -8.78 13.03
CA ALA A 160 -14.34 -9.60 13.85
C ALA A 160 -14.61 -11.11 13.70
N GLN A 161 -15.89 -11.49 13.60
CA GLN A 161 -16.31 -12.88 13.42
C GLN A 161 -15.88 -13.49 12.07
N TRP A 162 -15.48 -12.70 11.07
CA TRP A 162 -14.97 -13.22 9.80
C TRP A 162 -13.45 -13.38 9.79
N ARG A 163 -12.73 -12.70 10.69
CA ARG A 163 -11.27 -12.55 10.62
C ARG A 163 -10.57 -13.88 10.85
N GLY A 164 -9.66 -14.23 9.95
CA GLY A 164 -8.95 -15.50 9.97
C GLY A 164 -9.71 -16.66 9.32
N LEU A 165 -11.02 -16.50 9.04
CA LEU A 165 -11.80 -17.52 8.34
C LEU A 165 -11.51 -17.52 6.83
N ARG A 166 -11.70 -18.69 6.21
CA ARG A 166 -11.44 -18.92 4.79
C ARG A 166 -12.50 -19.82 4.16
N ASP A 167 -12.60 -19.74 2.84
CA ASP A 167 -13.35 -20.68 2.00
C ASP A 167 -14.79 -20.98 2.51
N ASP A 168 -15.15 -22.25 2.64
CA ASP A 168 -16.50 -22.68 3.05
C ASP A 168 -16.87 -22.25 4.47
N GLU A 169 -15.91 -22.17 5.39
CA GLU A 169 -16.14 -21.74 6.76
C GLU A 169 -16.56 -20.26 6.79
N LEU A 170 -15.84 -19.42 6.06
CA LEU A 170 -16.19 -18.01 5.89
C LEU A 170 -17.52 -17.85 5.13
N SER A 171 -17.77 -18.67 4.11
CA SER A 171 -19.02 -18.62 3.35
C SER A 171 -20.24 -18.98 4.21
N LYS A 172 -20.08 -19.94 5.13
CA LYS A 172 -21.13 -20.30 6.12
C LYS A 172 -21.36 -19.19 7.13
N GLU A 173 -20.30 -18.62 7.68
CA GLU A 173 -20.38 -17.55 8.68
C GLU A 173 -20.99 -16.27 8.11
N THR A 174 -20.56 -15.86 6.92
CA THR A 174 -21.07 -14.66 6.22
C THR A 174 -22.46 -14.87 5.61
N ARG A 175 -22.83 -16.14 5.34
CA ARG A 175 -23.96 -16.52 4.48
C ARG A 175 -23.84 -15.97 3.05
N ILE A 176 -22.61 -15.76 2.58
CA ILE A 176 -22.28 -15.29 1.23
C ILE A 176 -21.44 -16.39 0.57
N SER A 177 -21.87 -16.86 -0.60
CA SER A 177 -21.14 -17.91 -1.33
C SER A 177 -19.81 -17.40 -1.90
N GLY A 178 -18.88 -18.32 -2.12
CA GLY A 178 -17.62 -18.04 -2.83
C GLY A 178 -16.64 -17.16 -2.04
N CYS A 179 -16.77 -17.05 -0.71
CA CYS A 179 -15.77 -16.33 0.08
C CYS A 179 -14.42 -17.05 0.01
N VAL A 180 -13.32 -16.30 -0.04
CA VAL A 180 -11.95 -16.84 -0.13
C VAL A 180 -11.23 -16.73 1.20
N PHE A 181 -11.16 -15.52 1.77
CA PHE A 181 -10.55 -15.30 3.08
C PHE A 181 -10.90 -13.92 3.66
N VAL A 182 -10.65 -13.74 4.95
CA VAL A 182 -10.49 -12.42 5.59
C VAL A 182 -9.22 -12.44 6.45
N HIS A 183 -8.36 -11.43 6.29
CA HIS A 183 -7.14 -11.31 7.10
C HIS A 183 -7.46 -11.14 8.58
N MET A 184 -6.56 -11.60 9.48
CA MET A 184 -6.76 -11.58 10.94
C MET A 184 -7.03 -10.17 11.50
N SER A 185 -6.45 -9.12 10.90
CA SER A 185 -6.75 -7.73 11.30
C SER A 185 -8.01 -7.14 10.64
N GLY A 186 -8.61 -7.83 9.67
CA GLY A 186 -9.80 -7.38 8.95
C GLY A 186 -9.55 -6.31 7.88
N PHE A 187 -8.29 -5.96 7.58
CA PHE A 187 -7.99 -4.91 6.59
C PHE A 187 -8.31 -5.32 5.14
N ILE A 188 -8.38 -6.63 4.86
CA ILE A 188 -8.67 -7.16 3.53
C ILE A 188 -9.38 -8.50 3.64
N GLY A 189 -10.28 -8.75 2.69
CA GLY A 189 -10.86 -10.06 2.42
C GLY A 189 -11.02 -10.27 0.92
N GLY A 190 -11.61 -11.39 0.54
CA GLY A 190 -11.89 -11.66 -0.86
C GLY A 190 -13.02 -12.64 -1.08
N ASN A 191 -13.58 -12.56 -2.28
CA ASN A 191 -14.63 -13.43 -2.80
C ASN A 191 -14.28 -13.84 -4.24
N GLN A 192 -14.84 -14.93 -4.73
CA GLN A 192 -14.66 -15.37 -6.11
C GLN A 192 -15.34 -14.43 -7.11
N THR A 193 -16.45 -13.79 -6.74
CA THR A 193 -17.22 -12.93 -7.64
C THR A 193 -17.29 -11.49 -7.17
N TYR A 194 -17.57 -10.59 -8.11
CA TYR A 194 -17.82 -9.17 -7.84
C TYR A 194 -19.00 -9.01 -6.89
N GLU A 195 -20.10 -9.71 -7.18
CA GLU A 195 -21.35 -9.65 -6.44
C GLU A 195 -21.14 -10.12 -4.99
N GLY A 196 -20.38 -11.20 -4.79
CA GLY A 196 -20.04 -11.71 -3.47
C GLY A 196 -19.17 -10.73 -2.68
N ALA A 197 -18.17 -10.12 -3.32
CA ALA A 197 -17.33 -9.10 -2.69
C ALA A 197 -18.13 -7.84 -2.30
N LEU A 198 -19.05 -7.40 -3.17
CA LEU A 198 -19.96 -6.29 -2.88
C LEU A 198 -20.92 -6.63 -1.73
N LEU A 199 -21.47 -7.84 -1.69
CA LEU A 199 -22.29 -8.31 -0.58
C LEU A 199 -21.50 -8.34 0.74
N MET A 200 -20.24 -8.78 0.70
CA MET A 200 -19.37 -8.76 1.89
C MET A 200 -19.15 -7.33 2.39
N ALA A 201 -18.84 -6.38 1.51
CA ALA A 201 -18.67 -4.98 1.88
C ALA A 201 -19.95 -4.37 2.46
N ARG A 202 -21.11 -4.63 1.83
CA ARG A 202 -22.43 -4.17 2.30
C ARG A 202 -22.82 -4.76 3.66
N ALA A 203 -22.57 -6.04 3.87
CA ALA A 203 -22.83 -6.70 5.15
C ALA A 203 -21.89 -6.14 6.22
N ALA A 204 -20.61 -5.98 5.90
CA ALA A 204 -19.62 -5.40 6.78
C ALA A 204 -20.01 -3.99 7.23
N LEU A 205 -20.52 -3.12 6.34
CA LEU A 205 -21.00 -1.77 6.69
C LEU A 205 -22.05 -1.76 7.80
N LYS A 206 -22.91 -2.78 7.85
CA LYS A 206 -24.07 -2.87 8.77
C LYS A 206 -23.76 -3.55 10.11
N MET A 207 -22.63 -4.25 10.20
CA MET A 207 -22.14 -4.91 11.41
C MET A 207 -21.23 -3.99 12.21
#